data_AF-A0A2E9IQ92-F1
#
_entry.id   AF-A0A2E9IQ92-F1
#
_cell.length_a   1.000
_cell.length_b   1.000
_cell.length_c   1.000
_cell.angle_alpha   90.00
_cell.angle_beta   90.00
_cell.angle_gamma   90.00
#
_symmetry.space_group_name_H-M   'P 1'
#
loop_
_entity.id
_entity.type
_entity.pdbx_description
1 polymer ?
#
loop_
_entity_poly.entity_id
_entity_poly.type
_entity_poly.pdbx_seq_one_letter_code
_entity_poly.pdbx_strand_id
1 'polypeptide(L)'
;MFLAAMAGWMNRKQHDVIMYLHAENEILKEQLESKGVKLKLSNTQRRRLAKKGKKLGRKGLMQYASIVTPDTILHWHRKLVALKYTAKRKINTERQEEMSIIKELCVKFAEENPSWGYERIQGALANLGYTISESTVGNILRAAGVEPSPERMKKSNWKQFVRS
;
A
#
# COMPACT_ATOMS: atom_id res chain seq x y z
N MET A 1 41.00 18.64 -29.36
CA MET A 1 40.11 18.32 -30.50
C MET A 1 39.56 16.89 -30.45
N PHE A 2 40.35 15.85 -30.16
CA PHE A 2 39.88 14.45 -30.12
C PHE A 2 38.68 14.16 -29.20
N LEU A 3 38.64 14.75 -28.00
CA LEU A 3 37.52 14.54 -27.06
C LEU A 3 36.17 15.05 -27.59
N ALA A 4 36.17 16.19 -28.30
CA ALA A 4 34.95 16.74 -28.90
C ALA A 4 34.47 15.88 -30.09
N ALA A 5 35.40 15.36 -30.89
CA ALA A 5 35.08 14.46 -31.99
C ALA A 5 34.50 13.12 -31.49
N MET A 6 35.10 12.55 -30.42
CA MET A 6 34.61 11.32 -29.78
C MET A 6 33.24 11.53 -29.12
N ALA A 7 33.04 12.66 -28.42
CA ALA A 7 31.74 13.02 -27.84
C ALA A 7 30.67 13.20 -28.93
N GLY A 8 31.01 13.85 -30.05
CA GLY A 8 30.11 14.00 -31.19
C GLY A 8 29.74 12.68 -31.85
N TRP A 9 30.71 11.76 -32.01
CA TRP A 9 30.45 10.41 -32.54
C TRP A 9 29.56 9.59 -31.60
N MET A 10 29.85 9.61 -30.31
CA MET A 10 29.05 8.93 -29.28
C MET A 10 27.61 9.44 -29.26
N ASN A 11 27.41 10.76 -29.36
CA ASN A 11 26.08 11.36 -29.37
C ASN A 11 25.28 10.96 -30.61
N ARG A 12 25.91 10.90 -31.79
CA ARG A 12 25.26 10.41 -33.02
C ARG A 12 24.86 8.95 -32.90
N LYS A 13 25.76 8.07 -32.45
CA LYS A 13 25.42 6.66 -32.21
C LYS A 13 24.27 6.49 -31.20
N GLN A 14 24.28 7.26 -30.12
CA GLN A 14 23.19 7.24 -29.14
C GLN A 14 21.87 7.70 -29.76
N HIS A 15 21.91 8.72 -30.62
CA HIS A 15 20.74 9.19 -31.34
C HIS A 15 20.17 8.12 -32.28
N ASP A 16 21.02 7.46 -33.08
CA ASP A 16 20.60 6.39 -34.00
C ASP A 16 19.92 5.23 -33.27
N VAL A 17 20.48 4.82 -32.13
CA VAL A 17 19.89 3.77 -31.27
C VAL A 17 18.52 4.21 -30.72
N ILE A 18 18.39 5.46 -30.28
CA ILE A 18 17.10 5.99 -29.80
C ILE A 18 16.06 6.00 -30.92
N MET A 19 16.44 6.42 -32.12
CA MET A 19 15.55 6.47 -33.29
C MET A 19 15.09 5.07 -33.70
N TYR A 20 15.99 4.09 -33.72
CA TYR A 20 15.65 2.70 -33.97
C TYR A 20 14.66 2.15 -32.94
N LEU A 21 14.94 2.33 -31.64
CA LEU A 21 14.05 1.86 -30.57
C LEU A 21 12.69 2.59 -30.60
N HIS A 22 12.65 3.84 -31.02
CA HIS A 22 11.39 4.56 -31.20
C HIS A 22 10.56 3.96 -32.33
N ALA A 23 11.19 3.67 -33.47
CA ALA A 23 10.52 3.00 -34.59
C ALA A 23 10.00 1.61 -34.20
N GLU A 24 10.79 0.82 -33.47
CA GLU A 24 10.36 -0.49 -32.96
C GLU A 24 9.13 -0.37 -32.04
N ASN A 25 9.11 0.63 -31.14
CA ASN A 25 7.96 0.88 -30.27
C ASN A 25 6.70 1.29 -31.05
N GLU A 26 6.83 2.12 -32.09
CA GLU A 26 5.69 2.50 -32.92
C GLU A 26 5.13 1.30 -33.70
N ILE A 27 5.99 0.46 -34.29
CA ILE A 27 5.57 -0.80 -34.94
C ILE A 27 4.82 -1.71 -33.95
N LEU A 28 5.34 -1.87 -32.73
CA LEU A 28 4.67 -2.68 -31.70
C LEU A 28 3.31 -2.11 -31.30
N LYS A 29 3.17 -0.78 -31.25
CA LYS A 29 1.89 -0.12 -30.97
C LYS A 29 0.88 -0.35 -32.10
N GLU A 30 1.29 -0.15 -33.36
CA GLU A 30 0.45 -0.42 -34.53
C GLU A 30 -0.04 -1.88 -34.55
N GLN A 31 0.84 -2.83 -34.21
CA GLN A 31 0.46 -4.24 -34.10
C GLN A 31 -0.54 -4.52 -32.95
N LEU A 32 -0.43 -3.81 -31.83
CA LEU A 32 -1.36 -3.97 -30.71
C LEU A 32 -2.72 -3.33 -31.01
N GLU A 33 -2.72 -2.17 -31.67
CA GLU A 33 -3.91 -1.46 -32.11
C GLU A 33 -4.67 -2.27 -33.18
N SER A 34 -3.96 -2.82 -34.17
CA SER A 34 -4.58 -3.69 -35.19
C SER A 34 -5.19 -4.97 -34.60
N LYS A 35 -4.62 -5.49 -33.50
CA LYS A 35 -5.19 -6.61 -32.72
C LYS A 35 -6.27 -6.19 -31.71
N GLY A 36 -6.57 -4.90 -31.59
CA GLY A 36 -7.55 -4.35 -30.65
C GLY A 36 -7.16 -4.48 -29.17
N VAL A 37 -5.88 -4.74 -28.86
CA VAL A 37 -5.41 -4.99 -27.50
C VAL A 37 -5.00 -3.69 -26.82
N LYS A 38 -5.75 -3.28 -25.78
CA LYS A 38 -5.37 -2.14 -24.94
C LYS A 38 -4.20 -2.49 -24.01
N LEU A 39 -3.12 -1.70 -24.07
CA LEU A 39 -1.93 -1.82 -23.22
C LEU A 39 -2.27 -1.53 -21.74
N LYS A 40 -2.36 -2.59 -20.93
CA LYS A 40 -2.51 -2.48 -19.46
C LYS A 40 -1.15 -2.58 -18.78
N LEU A 41 -0.60 -1.43 -18.36
CA LEU A 41 0.67 -1.40 -17.64
C LEU A 41 0.51 -1.85 -16.18
N SER A 42 1.30 -2.84 -15.77
CA SER A 42 1.42 -3.29 -14.38
C SER A 42 2.09 -2.24 -13.49
N ASN A 43 1.91 -2.32 -12.18
CA ASN A 43 2.55 -1.40 -11.24
C ASN A 43 4.09 -1.43 -11.31
N THR A 44 4.69 -2.59 -11.63
CA THR A 44 6.15 -2.71 -11.80
C THR A 44 6.62 -2.01 -13.07
N GLN A 45 5.88 -2.12 -14.17
CA GLN A 45 6.15 -1.41 -15.42
C GLN A 45 6.01 0.11 -15.25
N ARG A 46 4.91 0.57 -14.61
CA ARG A 46 4.70 2.00 -14.29
C ARG A 46 5.84 2.57 -13.46
N ARG A 47 6.32 1.82 -12.46
CA ARG A 47 7.46 2.23 -11.62
C ARG A 47 8.77 2.31 -12.42
N ARG A 48 9.02 1.35 -13.32
CA ARG A 48 10.20 1.35 -14.20
C ARG A 48 10.20 2.58 -15.11
N LEU A 49 9.07 2.86 -15.76
CA LEU A 49 8.88 4.03 -16.61
C LEU A 49 9.04 5.33 -15.82
N ALA A 50 8.41 5.45 -14.66
CA ALA A 50 8.52 6.64 -13.82
C ALA A 50 9.98 6.95 -13.41
N LYS A 51 10.76 5.93 -13.02
CA LYS A 51 12.16 6.10 -12.59
C LYS A 51 13.06 6.50 -13.76
N LYS A 52 12.88 5.92 -14.94
CA LYS A 52 13.65 6.27 -16.15
C LYS A 52 13.21 7.63 -16.71
N GLY A 53 11.91 7.86 -16.80
CA GLY A 53 11.32 9.10 -17.32
C GLY A 53 11.68 10.33 -16.50
N LYS A 54 11.82 10.23 -15.17
CA LYS A 54 12.30 11.36 -14.37
C LYS A 54 13.71 11.82 -14.76
N LYS A 55 14.60 10.91 -15.18
CA LYS A 55 15.95 11.27 -15.65
C LYS A 55 15.95 12.03 -16.98
N LEU A 56 14.99 11.74 -17.86
CA LEU A 56 14.82 12.43 -19.14
C LEU A 56 14.24 13.85 -18.99
N GLY A 57 13.55 14.12 -17.87
CA GLY A 57 12.89 15.40 -17.63
C GLY A 57 11.69 15.64 -18.55
N ARG A 58 11.05 16.81 -18.44
CA ARG A 58 9.83 17.12 -19.21
C ARG A 58 10.10 17.21 -20.71
N LYS A 59 11.20 17.86 -21.11
CA LYS A 59 11.57 18.05 -22.52
C LYS A 59 11.86 16.71 -23.21
N GLY A 60 12.67 15.85 -22.58
CA GLY A 60 12.96 14.52 -23.13
C GLY A 60 11.72 13.63 -23.20
N LEU A 61 10.83 13.70 -22.19
CA LEU A 61 9.58 12.96 -22.24
C LEU A 61 8.63 13.45 -23.34
N MET A 62 8.55 14.75 -23.61
CA MET A 62 7.74 15.25 -24.74
C MET A 62 8.23 14.74 -26.10
N GLN A 63 9.54 14.50 -26.23
CA GLN A 63 10.13 14.03 -27.48
C GLN A 63 10.03 12.52 -27.67
N TYR A 64 10.10 11.73 -26.60
CA TYR A 64 10.28 10.27 -26.70
C TYR A 64 9.21 9.43 -26.00
N ALA A 65 8.32 10.01 -25.19
CA ALA A 65 7.29 9.23 -24.50
C ALA A 65 6.12 8.91 -25.46
N SER A 66 6.08 7.67 -25.95
CA SER A 66 5.06 7.23 -26.91
C SER A 66 3.88 6.44 -26.30
N ILE A 67 4.09 5.80 -25.14
CA ILE A 67 3.11 4.89 -24.52
C ILE A 67 2.15 5.62 -23.57
N VAL A 68 2.68 6.62 -22.84
CA VAL A 68 1.96 7.31 -21.76
C VAL A 68 2.34 8.78 -21.79
N THR A 69 1.38 9.67 -21.50
CA THR A 69 1.65 11.11 -21.46
C THR A 69 2.76 11.45 -20.47
N PRO A 70 3.65 12.42 -20.79
CA PRO A 70 4.72 12.87 -19.90
C PRO A 70 4.23 13.24 -18.49
N ASP A 71 3.07 13.89 -18.41
CA ASP A 71 2.47 14.30 -17.14
C ASP A 71 2.09 13.12 -16.25
N THR A 72 1.59 12.05 -16.84
CA THR A 72 1.24 10.82 -16.11
C THR A 72 2.50 10.10 -15.59
N ILE A 73 3.57 10.03 -16.39
CA ILE A 73 4.84 9.43 -15.96
C ILE A 73 5.44 10.21 -14.78
N LEU A 74 5.43 11.54 -14.85
CA LEU A 74 5.90 12.41 -13.77
C LEU A 74 4.98 12.32 -12.54
N HIS A 75 3.67 12.19 -12.73
CA HIS A 75 2.72 11.95 -11.65
C HIS A 75 3.03 10.63 -10.93
N TRP A 76 3.26 9.53 -11.65
CA TRP A 76 3.68 8.26 -11.04
C TRP A 76 4.97 8.40 -10.26
N HIS A 77 5.95 9.14 -10.77
CA HIS A 77 7.18 9.41 -10.04
C HIS A 77 6.91 10.18 -8.73
N ARG A 78 6.10 11.24 -8.76
CA ARG A 78 5.71 11.98 -7.55
C ARG A 78 5.00 11.08 -6.55
N LYS A 79 4.10 10.20 -7.00
CA LYS A 79 3.42 9.23 -6.14
C LYS A 79 4.39 8.26 -5.48
N LEU A 80 5.41 7.78 -6.21
CA LEU A 80 6.45 6.92 -5.64
C LEU A 80 7.32 7.64 -4.60
N VAL A 81 7.65 8.91 -4.85
CA VAL A 81 8.37 9.76 -3.89
C VAL A 81 7.53 9.98 -2.65
N ALA A 82 6.27 10.37 -2.81
CA ALA A 82 5.33 10.52 -1.71
C ALA A 82 5.23 9.21 -0.91
N LEU A 83 5.04 8.07 -1.58
CA LEU A 83 5.05 6.77 -0.91
C LEU A 83 6.38 6.48 -0.18
N LYS A 84 7.54 6.89 -0.68
CA LYS A 84 8.80 6.72 0.07
C LYS A 84 8.78 7.49 1.40
N TYR A 85 8.17 8.67 1.44
CA TYR A 85 8.14 9.53 2.63
C TYR A 85 6.87 9.36 3.49
N THR A 86 5.81 8.79 2.93
CA THR A 86 4.49 8.59 3.57
C THR A 86 4.24 7.11 3.87
N ALA A 87 4.91 6.16 3.21
CA ALA A 87 4.82 4.74 3.57
C ALA A 87 5.24 4.61 5.02
N LYS A 88 4.25 4.22 5.84
CA LYS A 88 4.28 4.16 7.31
C LYS A 88 5.69 4.40 7.84
N ARG A 89 5.98 5.67 8.13
CA ARG A 89 6.82 5.94 9.29
C ARG A 89 6.20 5.05 10.37
N LYS A 90 6.91 4.00 10.81
CA LYS A 90 6.54 3.24 12.02
C LYS A 90 6.64 4.27 13.14
N ILE A 91 5.64 5.12 13.25
CA ILE A 91 5.53 6.04 14.37
C ILE A 91 5.05 5.13 15.47
N ASN A 92 6.00 4.53 16.18
CA ASN A 92 5.74 3.86 17.43
C ASN A 92 5.42 4.95 18.46
N THR A 93 4.22 5.53 18.34
CA THR A 93 3.72 6.46 19.34
C THR A 93 3.33 5.63 20.55
N GLU A 94 3.53 6.18 21.75
CA GLU A 94 3.00 5.61 23.01
C GLU A 94 1.54 5.17 22.87
N ARG A 95 0.72 5.95 22.15
CA ARG A 95 -0.68 5.60 21.81
C ARG A 95 -0.85 4.29 21.04
N GLN A 96 0.08 3.91 20.15
CA GLN A 96 0.01 2.65 19.42
C GLN A 96 0.37 1.45 20.30
N GLU A 97 1.35 1.63 21.20
CA GLU A 97 1.72 0.62 22.19
C GLU A 97 0.56 0.42 23.18
N GLU A 98 0.00 1.51 23.70
CA GLU A 98 -1.19 1.50 24.55
C GLU A 98 -2.36 0.78 23.87
N MET A 99 -2.62 1.09 22.59
CA MET A 99 -3.67 0.43 21.83
C MET A 99 -3.37 -1.04 21.52
N SER A 100 -2.09 -1.45 21.52
CA SER A 100 -1.72 -2.87 21.43
C SER A 100 -2.10 -3.59 22.73
N ILE A 101 -1.77 -2.99 23.87
CA ILE A 101 -2.10 -3.52 25.20
C ILE A 101 -3.61 -3.62 25.38
N ILE A 102 -4.35 -2.56 25.03
CA ILE A 102 -5.82 -2.54 25.09
C ILE A 102 -6.43 -3.66 24.23
N LYS A 103 -5.89 -3.92 23.04
CA LYS A 103 -6.38 -5.02 22.18
C LYS A 103 -6.16 -6.38 22.80
N GLU A 104 -4.98 -6.60 23.36
CA GLU A 104 -4.63 -7.86 24.03
C GLU A 104 -5.54 -8.10 25.24
N LEU A 105 -5.75 -7.07 26.07
CA LEU A 105 -6.65 -7.13 27.22
C LEU A 105 -8.11 -7.37 26.81
N CYS A 106 -8.60 -6.70 25.76
CA CYS A 106 -9.95 -6.93 25.22
C CYS A 106 -10.17 -8.39 24.85
N VAL A 107 -9.23 -8.99 24.12
CA VAL A 107 -9.33 -10.40 23.68
C VAL A 107 -9.26 -11.32 24.89
N LYS A 108 -8.29 -11.12 25.78
CA LYS A 108 -8.13 -11.91 27.00
C LYS A 108 -9.39 -11.91 27.87
N PHE A 109 -9.98 -10.74 28.12
CA PHE A 109 -11.23 -10.63 28.90
C PHE A 109 -12.41 -11.33 28.23
N ALA A 110 -12.50 -11.26 26.90
CA ALA A 110 -13.56 -11.94 26.15
C ALA A 110 -13.40 -13.47 26.13
N GLU A 111 -12.16 -13.97 26.14
CA GLU A 111 -11.85 -15.41 26.19
C GLU A 111 -12.04 -15.99 27.60
N GLU A 112 -11.56 -15.29 28.63
CA GLU A 112 -11.69 -15.72 30.03
C GLU A 112 -13.13 -15.60 30.54
N ASN A 113 -13.92 -14.66 30.00
CA ASN A 113 -15.30 -14.41 30.41
C ASN A 113 -16.26 -14.38 29.21
N PRO A 114 -16.67 -15.55 28.69
CA PRO A 114 -17.51 -15.65 27.49
C PRO A 114 -18.87 -14.92 27.59
N SER A 115 -19.40 -14.77 28.81
CA SER A 115 -20.67 -14.08 29.09
C SER A 115 -20.58 -12.56 29.02
N TRP A 116 -19.38 -11.97 29.10
CA TRP A 116 -19.23 -10.52 29.16
C TRP A 116 -19.62 -9.86 27.84
N GLY A 117 -20.50 -8.86 27.89
CA GLY A 117 -20.82 -7.98 26.76
C GLY A 117 -19.77 -6.88 26.56
N TYR A 118 -19.90 -6.09 25.51
CA TYR A 118 -18.95 -5.03 25.18
C TYR A 118 -18.89 -3.93 26.26
N GLU A 119 -20.02 -3.53 26.82
CA GLU A 119 -20.08 -2.55 27.93
C GLU A 119 -19.32 -3.06 29.17
N ARG A 120 -19.43 -4.35 29.49
CA ARG A 120 -18.76 -4.93 30.66
C ARG A 120 -17.24 -4.95 30.49
N ILE A 121 -16.76 -5.30 29.30
CA ILE A 121 -15.33 -5.27 28.94
C ILE A 121 -14.80 -3.83 28.95
N GLN A 122 -15.59 -2.88 28.45
CA GLN A 122 -15.25 -1.46 28.47
C GLN A 122 -15.12 -0.93 29.92
N GLY A 123 -16.04 -1.30 30.81
CA GLY A 123 -15.93 -0.97 32.23
C GLY A 123 -14.71 -1.60 32.92
N ALA A 124 -14.35 -2.85 32.57
CA ALA A 124 -13.15 -3.49 33.09
C ALA A 124 -11.86 -2.78 32.65
N LEU A 125 -11.82 -2.28 31.42
CA LEU A 125 -10.70 -1.48 30.91
C LEU A 125 -10.63 -0.09 31.53
N ALA A 126 -11.78 0.53 31.80
CA ALA A 126 -11.84 1.81 32.52
C ALA A 126 -11.25 1.69 33.93
N ASN A 127 -11.48 0.57 34.63
CA ASN A 127 -10.87 0.30 35.93
C ASN A 127 -9.34 0.16 35.88
N LEU A 128 -8.78 -0.20 34.71
CA LEU A 128 -7.34 -0.27 34.46
C LEU A 128 -6.75 1.06 33.97
N GLY A 129 -7.56 2.13 33.90
CA GLY A 129 -7.14 3.45 33.45
C GLY A 129 -7.28 3.68 31.95
N TYR A 130 -7.79 2.72 31.17
CA TYR A 130 -7.97 2.85 29.73
C TYR A 130 -9.38 3.33 29.37
N THR A 131 -9.48 4.54 28.82
CA THR A 131 -10.77 5.11 28.40
C THR A 131 -11.03 4.81 26.92
N ILE A 132 -11.91 3.86 26.64
CA ILE A 132 -12.35 3.51 25.28
C ILE A 132 -13.87 3.43 25.18
N SER A 133 -14.38 3.58 23.95
CA SER A 133 -15.81 3.38 23.69
C SER A 133 -16.16 1.90 23.54
N GLU A 134 -17.39 1.53 23.87
CA GLU A 134 -17.92 0.18 23.63
C GLU A 134 -17.78 -0.23 22.15
N SER A 135 -18.05 0.70 21.22
CA SER A 135 -17.90 0.46 19.79
C SER A 135 -16.46 0.09 19.40
N THR A 136 -15.47 0.63 20.12
CA THR A 136 -14.05 0.31 19.93
C THR A 136 -13.76 -1.12 20.38
N VAL A 137 -14.31 -1.56 21.51
CA VAL A 137 -14.22 -2.95 21.97
C VAL A 137 -14.82 -3.91 20.94
N GLY A 138 -16.01 -3.61 20.43
CA GLY A 138 -16.66 -4.42 19.39
C GLY A 138 -15.84 -4.54 18.12
N ASN A 139 -15.24 -3.43 17.65
CA ASN A 139 -14.36 -3.43 16.48
C ASN A 139 -13.08 -4.23 16.70
N ILE A 140 -12.48 -4.15 17.90
CA ILE A 140 -11.29 -4.92 18.26
C ILE A 140 -11.59 -6.41 18.24
N LEU A 141 -12.68 -6.84 18.89
CA LEU A 141 -13.08 -8.24 18.96
C LEU A 141 -13.44 -8.80 17.58
N ARG A 142 -14.17 -8.03 16.77
CA ARG A 142 -14.48 -8.40 15.39
C ARG A 142 -13.21 -8.57 14.55
N ALA A 143 -12.24 -7.67 14.69
CA ALA A 143 -10.96 -7.77 13.99
C ALA A 143 -10.12 -8.96 14.45
N ALA A 144 -10.27 -9.39 15.72
CA ALA A 144 -9.65 -10.59 16.27
C ALA A 144 -10.42 -11.89 15.93
N GLY A 145 -11.58 -11.81 15.28
CA GLY A 145 -12.43 -12.96 14.98
C GLY A 145 -13.20 -13.51 16.18
N VAL A 146 -13.28 -12.75 17.28
CA VAL A 146 -14.04 -13.13 18.47
C VAL A 146 -15.51 -12.79 18.26
N GLU A 147 -16.37 -13.81 18.38
CA GLU A 147 -17.82 -13.67 18.25
C GLU A 147 -18.39 -12.71 19.32
N PRO A 148 -19.51 -12.01 19.04
CA PRO A 148 -20.22 -11.22 20.05
C PRO A 148 -20.80 -12.10 21.16
N SER A 149 -20.89 -11.56 22.39
CA SER A 149 -21.81 -12.14 23.38
C SER A 149 -23.25 -11.89 22.93
N PRO A 150 -24.20 -12.85 23.02
CA PRO A 150 -24.16 -14.13 23.73
C PRO A 150 -23.75 -15.35 22.87
N GLU A 151 -23.36 -15.18 21.61
CA GLU A 151 -23.00 -16.29 20.72
C GLU A 151 -21.77 -17.05 21.21
N ARG A 152 -20.81 -16.34 21.83
CA ARG A 152 -19.68 -16.94 22.56
C ARG A 152 -20.13 -17.95 23.62
N MET A 153 -21.19 -17.64 24.35
CA MET A 153 -21.70 -18.46 25.44
C MET A 153 -22.28 -19.78 24.93
N LYS A 154 -22.82 -19.82 23.71
CA LYS A 154 -23.36 -21.04 23.09
C LYS A 154 -22.29 -22.13 22.86
N LYS A 155 -21.00 -21.75 22.84
CA LYS A 155 -19.86 -22.66 22.72
C LYS A 155 -19.22 -23.02 24.07
N SER A 156 -19.62 -22.41 25.17
CA SER A 156 -19.13 -22.80 26.49
C SER A 156 -19.75 -24.13 26.91
N ASN A 157 -18.90 -25.11 27.20
CA ASN A 157 -19.30 -26.42 27.68
C ASN A 157 -19.85 -26.29 29.12
N TRP A 158 -20.84 -27.11 29.48
CA TRP A 158 -21.47 -27.18 30.82
C TRP A 158 -20.48 -27.14 32.00
N LYS A 159 -19.26 -27.64 31.84
CA LYS A 159 -18.19 -27.56 32.85
C LYS A 159 -17.72 -26.15 33.19
N GLN A 160 -17.75 -25.20 32.27
CA GLN A 160 -17.34 -23.80 32.52
C GLN A 160 -18.43 -23.01 33.24
N PHE A 161 -19.71 -23.29 32.94
CA PHE A 161 -20.85 -22.66 33.60
C PHE A 161 -20.94 -22.97 35.12
N VAL A 162 -20.58 -24.20 35.52
CA VAL A 162 -20.68 -24.61 36.94
C VAL A 162 -19.52 -24.07 37.80
N ARG A 163 -18.47 -23.50 37.19
CA ARG A 163 -17.31 -22.93 37.91
C ARG A 163 -17.38 -21.41 38.13
N SER A 164 -18.32 -20.71 37.48
CA SER A 164 -18.53 -19.27 37.60
C SER A 164 -19.56 -18.90 38.66
#